data_AF-A0A947DUV3-F1
#
_entry.id   AF-A0A947DUV3-F1
#
_cell.length_a   1.000
_cell.length_b   1.000
_cell.length_c   1.000
_cell.angle_alpha   90.00
_cell.angle_beta   90.00
_cell.angle_gamma   90.00
#
_symmetry.space_group_name_H-M   'P 1'
#
loop_
_entity.id
_entity.type
_entity.pdbx_description
1 polymer ?
#
loop_
_entity_poly.entity_id
_entity_poly.type
_entity_poly.pdbx_seq_one_letter_code
_entity_poly.pdbx_strand_id
1 'polypeptide(L)'
;MKRLHGVMALFVALGLSSCGGGGGGSMSTLSFPLKSAYSTLVVNGYTKNYTVSGTCSGTASETVSPAKPGAIFEGIPGFSAASTVTISLTNCTQATMTATSTLYYDANYTPLGFNIVGGEYGVYLTPAVIPVSAVIGDSGVIGTITTYADSTKTTPTGREDVSYVVGPDVVNTAMVNLIFRIYDPAGVQISTEQDRYSITIDGVITVVSKIIEDVSTLVTINLTLQ
;
A
#
# COMPACT_ATOMS: atom_id res chain seq x y z
N MET A 1 4.13 0.44 -18.44
CA MET A 1 4.90 -0.25 -17.38
C MET A 1 3.92 -0.80 -16.36
N LYS A 2 3.64 -2.11 -16.44
CA LYS A 2 2.94 -2.86 -15.38
C LYS A 2 3.75 -2.69 -14.11
N ARG A 3 3.15 -2.24 -13.00
CA ARG A 3 3.84 -2.04 -11.70
C ARG A 3 4.86 -3.17 -11.47
N LEU A 4 6.15 -2.93 -11.71
CA LEU A 4 7.24 -3.87 -11.44
C LEU A 4 7.07 -5.37 -11.83
N HIS A 5 6.31 -5.74 -12.88
CA HIS A 5 6.16 -7.17 -13.24
C HIS A 5 7.22 -7.62 -14.27
N GLY A 6 8.47 -7.72 -13.85
CA GLY A 6 9.63 -8.16 -14.64
C GLY A 6 10.21 -9.51 -14.19
N VAL A 7 9.62 -10.60 -14.70
CA VAL A 7 10.11 -11.98 -14.92
C VAL A 7 11.48 -12.41 -14.35
N MET A 8 11.53 -13.48 -13.52
CA MET A 8 12.34 -14.71 -13.75
C MET A 8 11.95 -15.84 -12.78
N ALA A 9 11.64 -17.02 -13.32
CA ALA A 9 11.22 -18.20 -12.56
C ALA A 9 12.41 -18.99 -11.98
N LEU A 10 12.32 -19.38 -10.71
CA LEU A 10 13.09 -20.51 -10.16
C LEU A 10 12.25 -21.24 -9.11
N PHE A 11 11.92 -22.49 -9.41
CA PHE A 11 11.17 -23.41 -8.55
C PHE A 11 11.96 -23.73 -7.27
N VAL A 12 11.40 -23.40 -6.10
CA VAL A 12 11.63 -24.16 -4.86
C VAL A 12 10.30 -24.25 -4.10
N ALA A 13 9.73 -25.45 -4.09
CA ALA A 13 8.62 -25.82 -3.22
C ALA A 13 9.16 -26.14 -1.82
N LEU A 14 8.54 -25.58 -0.77
CA LEU A 14 8.57 -25.97 0.66
C LEU A 14 7.68 -24.93 1.37
N GLY A 15 6.72 -25.19 2.24
CA GLY A 15 6.10 -26.36 2.83
C GLY A 15 5.20 -25.76 3.93
N LEU A 16 3.89 -26.07 3.92
CA LEU A 16 2.97 -25.55 4.92
C LEU A 16 3.36 -26.04 6.32
N SER A 17 3.53 -25.12 7.27
CA SER A 17 3.45 -25.44 8.70
C SER A 17 2.47 -24.50 9.38
N SER A 18 1.28 -25.01 9.61
CA SER A 18 0.30 -24.51 10.57
C SER A 18 0.87 -24.53 12.00
N CYS A 19 0.59 -23.49 12.78
CA CYS A 19 0.35 -23.57 14.23
C CYS A 19 -0.22 -22.20 14.64
N GLY A 20 -1.43 -22.05 15.15
CA GLY A 20 -2.00 -22.76 16.29
C GLY A 20 -1.57 -22.05 17.57
N GLY A 21 -2.37 -21.10 18.08
CA GLY A 21 -2.02 -20.36 19.30
C GLY A 21 -3.04 -19.34 19.72
N GLY A 22 -4.19 -19.79 20.22
CA GLY A 22 -5.18 -18.95 20.89
C GLY A 22 -4.71 -18.59 22.30
N GLY A 23 -4.23 -17.35 22.46
CA GLY A 23 -4.00 -16.72 23.76
C GLY A 23 -5.03 -15.63 23.96
N GLY A 24 -5.95 -15.82 24.91
CA GLY A 24 -6.89 -14.79 25.37
C GLY A 24 -6.15 -13.70 26.14
N GLY A 25 -5.39 -12.87 25.44
CA GLY A 25 -4.89 -11.61 25.96
C GLY A 25 -6.02 -10.58 25.87
N SER A 26 -6.30 -9.88 26.97
CA SER A 26 -7.16 -8.69 26.92
C SER A 26 -6.62 -7.75 25.84
N MET A 27 -7.37 -7.60 24.74
CA MET A 27 -7.00 -6.63 23.72
C MET A 27 -7.03 -5.24 24.35
N SER A 28 -6.02 -4.44 24.04
CA SER A 28 -5.95 -3.05 24.47
C SER A 28 -7.22 -2.31 24.05
N THR A 29 -7.84 -1.58 24.97
CA THR A 29 -9.00 -0.72 24.68
C THR A 29 -8.58 0.67 24.18
N LEU A 30 -7.28 0.88 23.93
CA LEU A 30 -6.78 2.13 23.36
C LEU A 30 -7.37 2.32 21.96
N SER A 31 -7.91 3.52 21.74
CA SER A 31 -8.49 3.94 20.47
C SER A 31 -7.53 4.87 19.76
N PHE A 32 -7.22 4.55 18.50
CA PHE A 32 -6.27 5.28 17.67
C PHE A 32 -7.04 6.05 16.58
N PRO A 33 -6.79 7.36 16.39
CA PRO A 33 -7.58 8.19 15.47
C PRO A 33 -7.10 8.03 14.02
N LEU A 34 -7.49 6.91 13.40
CA LEU A 34 -6.96 6.43 12.12
C LEU A 34 -7.19 7.40 10.96
N LYS A 35 -8.40 7.95 10.80
CA LYS A 35 -8.70 8.88 9.69
C LYS A 35 -7.85 10.13 9.74
N SER A 36 -7.78 10.80 10.89
CA SER A 36 -7.00 12.03 11.03
C SER A 36 -5.50 11.76 10.90
N ALA A 37 -5.00 10.65 11.45
CA ALA A 37 -3.60 10.27 11.32
C ALA A 37 -3.21 10.07 9.85
N TYR A 38 -4.03 9.34 9.08
CA TYR A 38 -3.87 9.18 7.64
C TYR A 38 -3.91 10.53 6.90
N SER A 39 -4.90 11.38 7.19
CA SER A 39 -4.98 12.70 6.57
C SER A 39 -3.73 13.55 6.85
N THR A 40 -3.18 13.52 8.06
CA THR A 40 -1.93 14.20 8.40
C THR A 40 -0.74 13.67 7.60
N LEU A 41 -0.65 12.36 7.37
CA LEU A 41 0.38 11.77 6.51
C LEU A 41 0.27 12.29 5.07
N VAL A 42 -0.95 12.36 4.52
CA VAL A 42 -1.21 12.87 3.15
C VAL A 42 -0.88 14.36 3.04
N VAL A 43 -1.24 15.16 4.04
CA VAL A 43 -0.96 16.61 4.09
C VAL A 43 0.55 16.87 4.13
N ASN A 44 1.28 16.12 4.95
CA ASN A 44 2.70 16.37 5.16
C ASN A 44 3.60 15.70 4.12
N GLY A 45 3.14 14.62 3.50
CA GLY A 45 3.99 13.75 2.69
C GLY A 45 5.07 13.07 3.54
N TYR A 46 5.97 12.35 2.88
CA TYR A 46 7.13 11.72 3.51
C TYR A 46 8.20 11.34 2.50
N THR A 47 9.42 11.13 2.99
CA THR A 47 10.48 10.39 2.31
C THR A 47 10.98 9.29 3.23
N LYS A 48 11.09 8.07 2.69
CA LYS A 48 11.57 6.89 3.42
C LYS A 48 12.57 6.12 2.57
N ASN A 49 13.60 5.62 3.23
CA ASN A 49 14.60 4.74 2.63
C ASN A 49 14.46 3.37 3.29
N TYR A 50 14.58 2.34 2.47
CA TYR A 50 14.39 0.95 2.87
C TYR A 50 15.59 0.11 2.48
N THR A 51 15.86 -0.89 3.30
CA THR A 51 16.61 -2.08 2.90
C THR A 51 15.66 -3.05 2.23
N VAL A 52 16.05 -3.55 1.06
CA VAL A 52 15.31 -4.58 0.32
C VAL A 52 15.87 -5.94 0.69
N SER A 53 14.98 -6.89 1.01
CA SER A 53 15.30 -8.29 1.28
C SER A 53 14.19 -9.23 0.79
N GLY A 54 14.36 -10.55 0.94
CA GLY A 54 13.46 -11.57 0.40
C GLY A 54 14.12 -12.30 -0.77
N THR A 55 13.42 -12.38 -1.90
CA THR A 55 13.95 -12.97 -3.14
C THR A 55 15.07 -12.10 -3.72
N CYS A 56 14.87 -10.79 -3.74
CA CYS A 56 15.89 -9.81 -4.11
C CYS A 56 16.43 -9.08 -2.88
N SER A 57 17.62 -8.51 -3.00
CA SER A 57 18.27 -7.66 -2.01
C SER A 57 18.75 -6.36 -2.63
N GLY A 58 18.90 -5.33 -1.80
CA GLY A 58 19.30 -4.01 -2.25
C GLY A 58 18.72 -2.89 -1.40
N THR A 59 18.42 -1.76 -2.03
CA THR A 59 17.86 -0.57 -1.36
C THR A 59 16.68 -0.03 -2.13
N ALA A 60 15.78 0.65 -1.42
CA ALA A 60 14.69 1.39 -2.05
C ALA A 60 14.51 2.76 -1.38
N SER A 61 13.93 3.69 -2.11
CA SER A 61 13.51 4.99 -1.62
C SER A 61 12.11 5.28 -2.12
N GLU A 62 11.26 5.79 -1.24
CA GLU A 62 9.91 6.24 -1.55
C GLU A 62 9.77 7.68 -1.08
N THR A 63 9.30 8.53 -1.97
CA THR A 63 8.98 9.92 -1.66
C THR A 63 7.57 10.23 -2.11
N VAL A 64 6.73 10.65 -1.17
CA VAL A 64 5.39 11.18 -1.43
C VAL A 64 5.40 12.65 -1.03
N SER A 65 5.15 13.54 -1.98
CA SER A 65 5.06 14.98 -1.68
C SER A 65 3.83 15.31 -0.83
N PRO A 66 3.84 16.42 -0.08
CA PRO A 66 2.60 17.02 0.45
C PRO A 66 1.51 17.09 -0.62
N ALA A 67 0.27 16.71 -0.28
CA ALA A 67 -0.86 16.85 -1.18
C ALA A 67 -1.21 18.34 -1.39
N LYS A 68 -1.30 18.77 -2.65
CA LYS A 68 -1.58 20.15 -3.04
C LYS A 68 -2.99 20.29 -3.63
N PRO A 69 -3.72 21.38 -3.31
CA PRO A 69 -5.06 21.60 -3.85
C PRO A 69 -5.02 21.96 -5.33
N GLY A 70 -6.19 21.90 -5.99
CA GLY A 70 -6.37 22.32 -7.39
C GLY A 70 -6.35 21.17 -8.40
N ALA A 71 -6.30 19.92 -7.91
CA ALA A 71 -6.47 18.75 -8.76
C ALA A 71 -7.97 18.49 -9.01
N ILE A 72 -8.27 17.94 -10.19
CA ILE A 72 -9.58 17.36 -10.50
C ILE A 72 -9.32 15.94 -10.94
N PHE A 73 -9.95 14.97 -10.27
CA PHE A 73 -9.84 13.56 -10.60
C PHE A 73 -11.26 13.00 -10.74
N GLU A 74 -11.57 12.40 -11.89
CA GLU A 74 -12.91 11.85 -12.14
C GLU A 74 -14.05 12.88 -11.97
N GLY A 75 -13.75 14.15 -12.28
CA GLY A 75 -14.69 15.26 -12.10
C GLY A 75 -14.82 15.75 -10.65
N ILE A 76 -14.12 15.13 -9.70
CA ILE A 76 -14.12 15.50 -8.29
C ILE A 76 -12.94 16.45 -8.02
N PRO A 77 -13.20 17.70 -7.59
CA PRO A 77 -12.13 18.62 -7.18
C PRO A 77 -11.54 18.18 -5.84
N GLY A 78 -10.23 18.31 -5.69
CA GLY A 78 -9.53 17.93 -4.47
C GLY A 78 -8.03 18.20 -4.51
N PHE A 79 -7.27 17.26 -3.99
CA PHE A 79 -5.82 17.36 -3.84
C PHE A 79 -5.10 16.30 -4.67
N SER A 80 -3.83 16.56 -4.99
CA SER A 80 -2.93 15.56 -5.55
C SER A 80 -1.55 15.59 -4.91
N ALA A 81 -0.91 14.44 -4.80
CA ALA A 81 0.47 14.28 -4.37
C ALA A 81 1.28 13.53 -5.43
N ALA A 82 2.51 13.95 -5.69
CA ALA A 82 3.44 13.17 -6.49
C ALA A 82 4.08 12.09 -5.60
N SER A 83 4.15 10.86 -6.11
CA SER A 83 4.84 9.75 -5.47
C SER A 83 5.91 9.18 -6.41
N THR A 84 7.12 9.01 -5.90
CA THR A 84 8.25 8.41 -6.60
C THR A 84 8.80 7.27 -5.77
N VAL A 85 8.87 6.09 -6.35
CA VAL A 85 9.51 4.91 -5.78
C VAL A 85 10.70 4.54 -6.64
N THR A 86 11.87 4.43 -6.03
CA THR A 86 13.09 3.93 -6.68
C THR A 86 13.58 2.70 -5.94
N ILE A 87 13.84 1.62 -6.66
CA ILE A 87 14.37 0.37 -6.12
C ILE A 87 15.66 0.05 -6.87
N SER A 88 16.72 -0.22 -6.11
CA SER A 88 18.02 -0.65 -6.62
C SER A 88 18.30 -2.05 -6.09
N LEU A 89 18.26 -3.05 -6.97
CA LEU A 89 18.47 -4.46 -6.63
C LEU A 89 19.87 -4.91 -7.02
N THR A 90 20.51 -5.71 -6.19
CA THR A 90 21.90 -6.16 -6.39
C THR A 90 22.00 -7.59 -6.90
N ASN A 91 21.01 -8.44 -6.64
CA ASN A 91 20.99 -9.88 -6.96
C ASN A 91 19.87 -10.28 -7.94
N CYS A 92 19.20 -9.30 -8.56
CA CYS A 92 18.14 -9.53 -9.53
C CYS A 92 18.49 -8.88 -10.88
N THR A 93 17.99 -9.45 -11.99
CA THR A 93 18.37 -9.10 -13.36
C THR A 93 18.10 -7.63 -13.72
N GLN A 94 17.09 -7.03 -13.09
CA GLN A 94 16.82 -5.61 -13.20
C GLN A 94 17.44 -4.84 -12.03
N ALA A 95 18.59 -4.22 -12.30
CA ALA A 95 19.41 -3.58 -11.26
C ALA A 95 18.78 -2.31 -10.66
N THR A 96 17.98 -1.56 -11.42
CA THR A 96 17.33 -0.34 -10.92
C THR A 96 16.00 -0.09 -11.61
N MET A 97 15.01 0.32 -10.82
CA MET A 97 13.65 0.62 -11.27
C MET A 97 13.17 1.89 -10.58
N THR A 98 12.56 2.78 -11.34
CA THR A 98 11.91 3.98 -10.81
C THR A 98 10.50 4.08 -11.38
N ALA A 99 9.53 4.29 -10.50
CA ALA A 99 8.14 4.54 -10.85
C ALA A 99 7.70 5.88 -10.27
N THR A 100 7.05 6.69 -11.09
CA THR A 100 6.42 7.95 -10.69
C THR A 100 4.91 7.83 -10.86
N SER A 101 4.17 8.37 -9.89
CA SER A 101 2.72 8.39 -9.90
C SER A 101 2.18 9.68 -9.31
N THR A 102 0.93 9.98 -9.64
CA THR A 102 0.12 11.01 -9.01
C THR A 102 -0.97 10.31 -8.21
N LEU A 103 -1.05 10.59 -6.91
CA LEU A 103 -2.09 10.14 -6.00
C LEU A 103 -3.15 11.23 -5.89
N TYR A 104 -4.43 10.88 -5.95
CA TYR A 104 -5.54 11.82 -5.92
C TYR A 104 -6.43 11.61 -4.70
N TYR A 105 -6.87 12.72 -4.11
CA TYR A 105 -7.68 12.73 -2.90
C TYR A 105 -8.83 13.73 -3.01
N ASP A 106 -9.93 13.47 -2.32
CA ASP A 106 -11.03 14.43 -2.16
C ASP A 106 -10.65 15.57 -1.21
N ALA A 107 -11.59 16.50 -0.99
CA ALA A 107 -11.40 17.63 -0.09
C ALA A 107 -11.14 17.25 1.39
N ASN A 108 -11.44 16.00 1.78
CA ASN A 108 -11.23 15.43 3.12
C ASN A 108 -10.01 14.49 3.17
N TYR A 109 -9.13 14.56 2.17
CA TYR A 109 -7.98 13.69 2.01
C TYR A 109 -8.34 12.20 1.93
N THR A 110 -9.56 11.85 1.53
CA THR A 110 -9.96 10.46 1.22
C THR A 110 -9.44 10.10 -0.16
N PRO A 111 -8.81 8.92 -0.36
CA PRO A 111 -8.26 8.56 -1.66
C PRO A 111 -9.36 8.39 -2.70
N LEU A 112 -9.11 8.96 -3.88
CA LEU A 112 -9.96 8.84 -5.07
C LEU A 112 -9.37 7.88 -6.10
N GLY A 113 -8.04 7.80 -6.16
CA GLY A 113 -7.34 6.97 -7.13
C GLY A 113 -5.90 7.39 -7.34
N PHE A 114 -5.29 6.87 -8.41
CA PHE A 114 -3.92 7.17 -8.79
C PHE A 114 -3.72 7.12 -10.31
N ASN A 115 -2.67 7.77 -10.78
CA ASN A 115 -2.15 7.62 -12.14
C ASN A 115 -0.65 7.36 -12.10
N ILE A 116 -0.20 6.24 -12.67
CA ILE A 116 1.22 5.95 -12.86
C ILE A 116 1.65 6.48 -14.22
N VAL A 117 2.77 7.20 -14.27
CA VAL A 117 3.29 7.75 -15.52
C VAL A 117 3.67 6.62 -16.48
N GLY A 118 3.00 6.55 -17.63
CA GLY A 118 3.18 5.44 -18.59
C GLY A 118 2.75 4.08 -18.07
N GLY A 119 1.92 4.04 -17.02
CA GLY A 119 1.41 2.85 -16.37
C GLY A 119 -0.08 2.97 -16.07
N GLU A 120 -0.53 2.22 -15.06
CA GLU A 120 -1.95 2.08 -14.76
C GLU A 120 -2.59 3.35 -14.21
N TYR A 121 -3.88 3.47 -14.48
CA TYR A 121 -4.79 4.45 -13.91
C TYR A 121 -5.81 3.72 -13.02
N GLY A 122 -5.78 4.00 -11.72
CA GLY A 122 -6.63 3.34 -10.72
C GLY A 122 -7.70 4.30 -10.19
N VAL A 123 -8.94 3.84 -10.11
CA VAL A 123 -10.08 4.64 -9.61
C VAL A 123 -10.84 3.88 -8.52
N TYR A 124 -11.08 4.53 -7.37
CA TYR A 124 -12.08 4.09 -6.41
C TYR A 124 -13.47 4.38 -6.98
N LEU A 125 -14.24 3.34 -7.33
CA LEU A 125 -15.60 3.52 -7.87
C LEU A 125 -16.62 3.94 -6.81
N THR A 126 -16.33 3.61 -5.56
CA THR A 126 -17.05 4.09 -4.38
C THR A 126 -16.06 4.80 -3.48
N PRO A 127 -16.44 5.89 -2.80
CA PRO A 127 -15.55 6.58 -1.88
C PRO A 127 -14.93 5.60 -0.86
N ALA A 128 -13.62 5.65 -0.71
CA ALA A 128 -12.92 4.82 0.26
C ALA A 128 -13.37 5.15 1.68
N VAL A 129 -13.59 4.13 2.50
CA VAL A 129 -14.04 4.26 3.88
C VAL A 129 -12.87 4.01 4.82
N ILE A 130 -12.30 5.07 5.36
CA ILE A 130 -11.26 4.99 6.39
C ILE A 130 -11.94 5.23 7.75
N PRO A 131 -11.84 4.28 8.70
CA PRO A 131 -12.43 4.43 10.03
C PRO A 131 -11.94 5.70 10.72
N VAL A 132 -12.85 6.40 11.42
CA VAL A 132 -12.49 7.58 12.22
C VAL A 132 -11.47 7.20 13.30
N SER A 133 -11.74 6.10 13.98
CA SER A 133 -10.87 5.49 14.97
C SER A 133 -10.81 3.98 14.79
N ALA A 134 -9.78 3.34 15.33
CA ALA A 134 -9.66 1.90 15.39
C ALA A 134 -9.04 1.46 16.72
N VAL A 135 -9.37 0.26 17.19
CA VAL A 135 -8.74 -0.42 18.32
C VAL A 135 -7.96 -1.65 17.85
N ILE A 136 -7.09 -2.20 18.69
CA ILE A 136 -6.39 -3.46 18.37
C ILE A 136 -7.42 -4.57 18.17
N GLY A 137 -7.26 -5.34 17.08
CA GLY A 137 -8.19 -6.37 16.64
C GLY A 137 -9.16 -5.91 15.56
N ASP A 138 -9.33 -4.59 15.35
CA ASP A 138 -10.19 -4.09 14.29
C ASP A 138 -9.66 -4.47 12.91
N SER A 139 -10.60 -4.79 12.02
CA SER A 139 -10.31 -5.02 10.61
C SER A 139 -11.50 -4.60 9.76
N GLY A 140 -11.24 -4.29 8.50
CA GLY A 140 -12.30 -3.86 7.58
C GLY A 140 -11.81 -3.65 6.16
N VAL A 141 -12.77 -3.38 5.27
CA VAL A 141 -12.52 -3.05 3.86
C VAL A 141 -12.50 -1.54 3.71
N ILE A 142 -11.45 -1.01 3.09
CA ILE A 142 -11.33 0.42 2.75
C ILE A 142 -12.06 0.69 1.44
N GLY A 143 -11.90 -0.18 0.44
CA GLY A 143 -12.61 -0.07 -0.84
C GLY A 143 -11.96 -0.92 -1.93
N THR A 144 -12.49 -0.79 -3.14
CA THR A 144 -11.97 -1.46 -4.34
C THR A 144 -11.60 -0.42 -5.39
N ILE A 145 -10.41 -0.60 -5.97
CA ILE A 145 -9.89 0.21 -7.07
C ILE A 145 -10.05 -0.59 -8.35
N THR A 146 -10.64 -0.02 -9.38
CA THR A 146 -10.57 -0.58 -10.74
C THR A 146 -9.38 0.03 -11.46
N THR A 147 -8.55 -0.80 -12.09
CA THR A 147 -7.36 -0.34 -12.82
C THR A 147 -7.58 -0.42 -14.32
N TYR A 148 -7.01 0.56 -15.02
CA TYR A 148 -7.08 0.73 -16.47
C TYR A 148 -5.69 1.00 -17.03
N ALA A 149 -5.52 0.77 -18.33
CA ALA A 149 -4.27 1.02 -19.03
C ALA A 149 -3.85 2.50 -19.00
N ASP A 150 -4.82 3.41 -18.97
CA ASP A 150 -4.64 4.86 -18.85
C ASP A 150 -5.97 5.54 -18.44
N SER A 151 -5.97 6.87 -18.40
CA SER A 151 -7.13 7.68 -18.02
C SER A 151 -8.30 7.68 -19.02
N THR A 152 -8.14 7.13 -20.22
CA THR A 152 -9.26 6.94 -21.16
C THR A 152 -10.23 5.86 -20.68
N LYS A 153 -9.76 4.97 -19.81
CA LYS A 153 -10.54 3.85 -19.23
C LYS A 153 -11.17 2.92 -20.27
N THR A 154 -10.60 2.89 -21.47
CA THR A 154 -11.04 2.03 -22.57
C THR A 154 -10.67 0.56 -22.34
N THR A 155 -9.54 0.32 -21.68
CA THR A 155 -8.99 -1.01 -21.44
C THR A 155 -8.80 -1.25 -19.94
N PRO A 156 -9.64 -2.08 -19.29
CA PRO A 156 -9.43 -2.47 -17.91
C PRO A 156 -8.20 -3.39 -17.79
N THR A 157 -7.38 -3.16 -16.76
CA THR A 157 -6.19 -3.96 -16.47
C THR A 157 -6.32 -4.81 -15.22
N GLY A 158 -7.36 -4.61 -14.41
CA GLY A 158 -7.61 -5.42 -13.23
C GLY A 158 -8.38 -4.68 -12.14
N ARG A 159 -8.16 -5.12 -10.90
CA ARG A 159 -8.67 -4.46 -9.69
C ARG A 159 -7.73 -4.64 -8.50
N GLU A 160 -7.83 -3.75 -7.52
CA GLU A 160 -7.17 -3.86 -6.23
C GLU A 160 -8.22 -3.80 -5.11
N ASP A 161 -8.24 -4.81 -4.25
CA ASP A 161 -9.09 -4.83 -3.06
C ASP A 161 -8.26 -4.38 -1.84
N VAL A 162 -8.68 -3.30 -1.20
CA VAL A 162 -7.94 -2.64 -0.11
C VAL A 162 -8.64 -2.89 1.21
N SER A 163 -7.90 -3.44 2.17
CA SER A 163 -8.39 -3.78 3.50
C SER A 163 -7.38 -3.38 4.57
N TYR A 164 -7.79 -3.35 5.83
CA TYR A 164 -6.89 -3.08 6.95
C TYR A 164 -7.10 -4.07 8.09
N VAL A 165 -6.05 -4.26 8.88
CA VAL A 165 -6.07 -4.95 10.18
C VAL A 165 -5.20 -4.19 11.17
N VAL A 166 -5.71 -3.93 12.37
CA VAL A 166 -4.99 -3.28 13.46
C VAL A 166 -4.49 -4.33 14.43
N GLY A 167 -3.17 -4.52 14.45
CA GLY A 167 -2.49 -5.45 15.35
C GLY A 167 -1.80 -4.74 16.52
N PRO A 168 -1.37 -5.50 17.53
CA PRO A 168 -0.52 -4.98 18.58
C PRO A 168 0.85 -4.52 18.02
N ASP A 169 1.41 -3.49 18.63
CA ASP A 169 2.78 -3.02 18.40
C ASP A 169 3.52 -2.95 19.75
N VAL A 170 3.84 -1.76 20.25
CA VAL A 170 4.43 -1.54 21.57
C VAL A 170 3.48 -0.73 22.46
N VAL A 171 3.94 -0.30 23.64
CA VAL A 171 3.12 0.47 24.59
C VAL A 171 2.61 1.76 23.92
N ASN A 172 1.30 1.99 24.00
CA ASN A 172 0.60 3.16 23.43
C ASN A 172 0.68 3.30 21.90
N THR A 173 1.07 2.24 21.18
CA THR A 173 1.03 2.20 19.72
C THR A 173 0.27 0.98 19.21
N ALA A 174 -0.19 1.06 17.97
CA ALA A 174 -0.73 -0.08 17.23
C ALA A 174 -0.10 -0.16 15.84
N MET A 175 -0.11 -1.36 15.27
CA MET A 175 0.36 -1.62 13.92
C MET A 175 -0.84 -1.70 12.99
N VAL A 176 -0.99 -0.72 12.11
CA VAL A 176 -1.99 -0.75 11.04
C VAL A 176 -1.37 -1.43 9.83
N ASN A 177 -1.93 -2.56 9.45
CA ASN A 177 -1.55 -3.29 8.23
C ASN A 177 -2.58 -2.96 7.17
N LEU A 178 -2.20 -2.18 6.17
CA LEU A 178 -3.00 -1.92 4.98
C LEU A 178 -2.63 -2.97 3.93
N ILE A 179 -3.62 -3.70 3.45
CA ILE A 179 -3.44 -4.88 2.60
C ILE A 179 -4.15 -4.64 1.28
N PHE A 180 -3.38 -4.68 0.20
CA PHE A 180 -3.83 -4.62 -1.19
C PHE A 180 -3.77 -6.02 -1.78
N ARG A 181 -4.90 -6.54 -2.27
CA ARG A 181 -4.93 -7.74 -3.10
C ARG A 181 -5.18 -7.33 -4.54
N ILE A 182 -4.25 -7.67 -5.41
CA ILE A 182 -4.23 -7.21 -6.80
C ILE A 182 -4.63 -8.37 -7.69
N TYR A 183 -5.62 -8.12 -8.55
CA TYR A 183 -6.20 -9.10 -9.47
C TYR A 183 -6.04 -8.65 -10.91
N ASP A 184 -5.81 -9.61 -11.79
CA ASP A 184 -5.83 -9.40 -13.24
C ASP A 184 -7.28 -9.24 -13.78
N PRO A 185 -7.49 -8.97 -15.09
CA PRO A 185 -8.83 -8.84 -15.67
C PRO A 185 -9.65 -10.12 -15.63
N ALA A 186 -9.03 -11.29 -15.49
CA ALA A 186 -9.70 -12.57 -15.33
C ALA A 186 -10.11 -12.84 -13.87
N GLY A 187 -9.73 -11.96 -12.95
CA GLY A 187 -10.02 -12.06 -11.52
C GLY A 187 -9.08 -12.99 -10.77
N VAL A 188 -7.95 -13.37 -11.36
CA VAL A 188 -6.90 -14.16 -10.71
C VAL A 188 -6.04 -13.22 -9.87
N GLN A 189 -5.80 -13.56 -8.62
CA GLN A 189 -4.91 -12.78 -7.76
C GLN A 189 -3.47 -12.96 -8.23
N ILE A 190 -2.81 -11.85 -8.56
CA ILE A 190 -1.44 -11.84 -9.07
C ILE A 190 -0.45 -11.29 -8.05
N SER A 191 -0.91 -10.48 -7.10
CA SER A 191 -0.03 -9.89 -6.08
C SER A 191 -0.77 -9.55 -4.79
N THR A 192 -0.02 -9.53 -3.69
CA THR A 192 -0.42 -8.95 -2.41
C THR A 192 0.62 -7.92 -2.01
N GLU A 193 0.19 -6.69 -1.70
CA GLU A 193 1.04 -5.69 -1.05
C GLU A 193 0.51 -5.44 0.36
N GLN A 194 1.40 -5.40 1.34
CA GLN A 194 1.10 -5.07 2.72
C GLN A 194 1.98 -3.91 3.17
N ASP A 195 1.33 -2.79 3.45
CA ASP A 195 1.95 -1.62 4.05
C ASP A 195 1.71 -1.61 5.54
N ARG A 196 2.79 -1.46 6.30
CA ARG A 196 2.75 -1.46 7.76
C ARG A 196 3.04 -0.07 8.29
N TYR A 197 2.16 0.42 9.15
CA TYR A 197 2.28 1.70 9.80
C TYR A 197 2.18 1.55 11.32
N SER A 198 3.02 2.25 12.06
CA SER A 198 2.84 2.43 13.50
C SER A 198 2.03 3.69 13.74
N ILE A 199 0.97 3.59 14.55
CA ILE A 199 0.11 4.70 14.95
C ILE A 199 0.16 4.87 16.47
N THR A 200 0.33 6.12 16.93
CA THR A 200 0.25 6.47 18.35
C THR A 200 -1.17 6.83 18.76
N ILE A 201 -1.48 6.78 20.06
CA ILE A 201 -2.78 7.25 20.60
C ILE A 201 -3.09 8.72 20.25
N ASP A 202 -2.06 9.53 20.03
CA ASP A 202 -2.19 10.94 19.64
C ASP A 202 -2.40 11.13 18.13
N GLY A 203 -2.47 10.04 17.35
CA GLY A 203 -2.70 10.10 15.91
C GLY A 203 -1.47 10.40 15.07
N VAL A 204 -0.26 10.16 15.58
CA VAL A 204 0.95 10.20 14.77
C VAL A 204 1.10 8.85 14.07
N ILE A 205 1.08 8.85 12.74
CA ILE A 205 1.29 7.65 11.92
C ILE A 205 2.65 7.72 11.22
N THR A 206 3.37 6.61 11.23
CA THR A 206 4.65 6.47 10.52
C THR A 206 4.68 5.17 9.73
N VAL A 207 5.21 5.23 8.51
CA VAL A 207 5.51 4.01 7.74
C VAL A 207 6.56 3.20 8.49
N VAL A 208 6.44 1.88 8.51
CA VAL A 208 7.37 0.95 9.19
C VAL A 208 8.03 0.01 8.20
N SER A 209 7.25 -0.61 7.32
CA SER A 209 7.74 -1.55 6.33
C SER A 209 6.69 -1.77 5.25
N LYS A 210 7.11 -2.33 4.12
CA LYS A 210 6.21 -2.83 3.07
C LYS A 210 6.62 -4.24 2.68
N ILE A 211 5.66 -5.08 2.36
CA ILE A 211 5.89 -6.43 1.84
C ILE A 211 5.11 -6.55 0.54
N ILE A 212 5.76 -7.00 -0.52
CA ILE A 212 5.13 -7.27 -1.80
C ILE A 212 5.38 -8.73 -2.14
N GLU A 213 4.30 -9.45 -2.39
CA GLU A 213 4.30 -10.85 -2.78
C GLU A 213 3.65 -10.99 -4.15
N ASP A 214 4.43 -11.30 -5.17
CA ASP A 214 3.90 -11.68 -6.47
C ASP A 214 3.52 -13.17 -6.42
N VAL A 215 2.21 -13.43 -6.43
CA VAL A 215 1.64 -14.78 -6.27
C VAL A 215 1.90 -15.63 -7.51
N SER A 216 2.02 -14.99 -8.69
CA SER A 216 2.25 -15.69 -9.95
C SER A 216 3.69 -16.19 -10.12
N THR A 217 4.63 -15.52 -9.47
CA THR A 217 6.08 -15.82 -9.56
C THR A 217 6.69 -16.28 -8.25
N LEU A 218 5.94 -16.25 -7.15
CA LEU A 218 6.40 -16.55 -5.78
C LEU A 218 7.59 -15.68 -5.35
N VAL A 219 7.65 -14.45 -5.86
CA VAL A 219 8.65 -13.45 -5.49
C VAL A 219 8.16 -12.67 -4.28
N THR A 220 8.99 -12.57 -3.26
CA THR A 220 8.72 -11.72 -2.08
C THR A 220 9.77 -10.63 -1.98
N ILE A 221 9.32 -9.38 -1.90
CA ILE A 221 10.15 -8.20 -1.66
C ILE A 221 9.73 -7.60 -0.32
N ASN A 222 10.67 -7.59 0.63
CA ASN A 222 10.50 -6.97 1.93
C ASN A 222 11.26 -5.65 1.95
N LEU A 223 10.55 -4.55 2.17
CA LEU A 223 11.09 -3.21 2.37
C LEU A 223 11.04 -2.90 3.87
N THR A 224 12.20 -2.89 4.52
CA THR A 224 12.30 -2.51 5.94
C THR A 224 12.99 -1.17 6.05
N LEU A 225 12.45 -0.25 6.86
CA LEU A 225 13.08 1.04 7.07
C LEU A 225 14.54 0.91 7.52
N GLN A 226 15.39 1.80 6.99
CA GLN A 226 16.76 2.00 7.43
C GLN A 226 16.85 2.82 8.71
#